data_AF-A0A9N9PCU5-F1
#
_entry.id   AF-A0A9N9PCU5-F1
#
_cell.length_a   1.000
_cell.length_b   1.000
_cell.length_c   1.000
_cell.angle_alpha   90.00
_cell.angle_beta   90.00
_cell.angle_gamma   90.00
#
_symmetry.space_group_name_H-M   'P 1'
#
loop_
_entity.id
_entity.type
_entity.pdbx_description
1 polymer ?
#
loop_
_entity_poly.entity_id
_entity_poly.type
_entity_poly.pdbx_seq_one_letter_code
_entity_poly.pdbx_strand_id
1 'polypeptide(L)' 'MSSSKVVLLDIEGTTTPIPFVHEKLKPKTALREDLKFLDENWSENEMKENIQLLREQ' A
#
# COMPACT_ATOMS: atom_id res chain seq x y z
N MET A 1 -17.80 35.57 4.12
CA MET A 1 -17.23 34.31 3.63
C MET A 1 -17.55 33.23 4.64
N SER A 2 -18.22 32.15 4.23
CA SER A 2 -18.48 31.02 5.12
C SER A 2 -17.16 30.29 5.37
N SER A 3 -16.74 30.20 6.63
CA SER A 3 -15.56 29.45 7.03
C SER A 3 -15.90 27.97 7.06
N SER A 4 -15.27 27.18 6.19
CA SER A 4 -15.37 25.72 6.23
C SER A 4 -14.69 25.22 7.50
N LYS A 5 -15.43 24.48 8.34
CA LYS A 5 -14.90 23.93 9.59
C LYS A 5 -14.01 22.71 9.39
N VAL A 6 -14.08 22.08 8.23
CA VAL A 6 -13.39 20.83 7.90
C VAL A 6 -12.88 20.90 6.46
N VAL A 7 -11.70 20.34 6.23
CA VAL A 7 -11.10 20.16 4.92
C VAL A 7 -10.87 18.67 4.71
N LEU A 8 -11.41 18.14 3.61
CA LEU A 8 -11.12 16.79 3.14
C LEU A 8 -10.09 16.91 2.02
N LEU A 9 -8.97 16.20 2.15
CA LEU A 9 -7.89 16.19 1.17
C LEU A 9 -7.72 14.79 0.62
N ASP A 10 -7.58 14.71 -0.70
CA ASP A 10 -7.16 13.51 -1.39
C ASP A 10 -5.63 13.31 -1.27
N ILE A 11 -5.15 12.12 -1.59
CA ILE A 11 -3.75 11.74 -1.47
C ILE A 11 -3.03 11.92 -2.80
N GLU A 12 -3.28 11.03 -3.74
CA GLU A 12 -2.53 10.94 -4.99
C GLU A 12 -2.85 12.13 -5.91
N GLY A 13 -1.82 12.88 -6.30
CA GLY A 13 -1.97 14.09 -7.11
C GLY A 13 -2.52 15.31 -6.35
N THR A 14 -2.91 15.17 -5.08
CA THR A 14 -3.38 16.28 -4.23
C THR A 14 -2.38 16.62 -3.13
N THR A 15 -2.15 15.72 -2.17
CA THR A 15 -1.16 15.93 -1.10
C THR A 15 0.15 15.17 -1.36
N THR A 16 0.12 14.18 -2.25
CA THR A 16 1.26 13.30 -2.57
C THR A 16 1.49 13.26 -4.08
N PRO A 17 2.73 13.45 -4.58
CA PRO A 17 3.01 13.38 -6.00
C PRO A 17 2.64 12.02 -6.60
N ILE A 18 1.99 12.02 -7.76
CA ILE A 18 1.65 10.80 -8.52
C ILE A 18 2.87 9.88 -8.70
N PRO A 19 4.08 10.37 -9.08
CA PRO A 19 5.25 9.50 -9.22
C PRO A 19 5.68 8.82 -7.91
N PHE A 20 5.48 9.46 -6.75
CA PHE A 20 5.80 8.84 -5.47
C PHE A 20 4.92 7.60 -5.21
N VAL A 21 3.62 7.70 -5.48
CA VAL A 21 2.69 6.59 -5.27
C VAL A 21 3.04 5.40 -6.17
N HIS A 22 3.33 5.64 -7.44
CA HIS A 22 3.56 4.57 -8.40
C HIS A 22 4.99 4.05 -8.48
N GLU A 23 6.00 4.89 -8.22
CA GLU A 23 7.40 4.52 -8.42
C GLU A 23 8.14 4.23 -7.12
N LYS A 24 7.62 4.72 -5.98
CA LYS A 24 8.25 4.57 -4.66
C LYS A 24 7.41 3.76 -3.69
N LEU A 25 6.11 4.01 -3.59
CA LEU A 25 5.24 3.30 -2.65
C LEU A 25 4.74 1.96 -3.19
N LYS A 26 4.48 1.85 -4.50
CA LYS A 26 4.12 0.61 -5.18
C LYS A 26 5.14 0.24 -6.27
N PRO A 27 6.42 0.05 -5.94
CA PRO A 27 7.41 -0.25 -6.96
C PRO A 27 7.10 -1.61 -7.56
N LYS A 28 6.90 -1.68 -8.89
CA LYS A 28 6.74 -2.96 -9.62
C LYS A 28 7.96 -3.89 -9.50
N THR A 29 9.09 -3.38 -9.00
CA THR A 29 10.38 -4.08 -8.90
C THR A 29 10.71 -4.57 -7.48
N ALA A 30 9.80 -4.41 -6.50
CA ALA A 30 10.04 -4.75 -5.09
C ALA A 30 10.07 -6.27 -4.80
N LEU A 31 9.93 -7.13 -5.82
CA LEU A 31 9.86 -8.60 -5.70
C LEU A 31 10.92 -9.21 -4.76
N ARG A 32 12.13 -8.64 -4.70
CA ARG A 32 13.20 -9.16 -3.84
C ARG A 32 12.93 -8.90 -2.35
N GLU A 33 12.40 -7.73 -2.02
CA GLU A 33 12.04 -7.35 -0.65
C GLU A 33 10.75 -8.08 -0.24
N ASP A 34 9.82 -8.25 -1.19
CA ASP A 34 8.58 -9.01 -1.00
C ASP A 34 8.88 -10.49 -0.68
N LEU A 35 9.82 -11.12 -1.39
CA LEU A 35 10.19 -12.52 -1.12
C LEU A 35 10.82 -12.69 0.26
N LYS A 36 11.64 -11.73 0.71
CA LYS A 36 12.22 -11.75 2.05
C LYS A 36 11.15 -11.60 3.12
N PHE A 37 10.23 -10.65 2.93
CA PHE A 37 9.11 -10.44 3.83
C PHE A 37 8.21 -11.67 3.91
N LEU A 38 7.94 -12.33 2.78
CA LEU A 38 7.16 -13.56 2.75
C LEU A 38 7.86 -14.69 3.49
N ASP A 39 9.17 -14.88 3.32
CA ASP A 39 9.94 -15.92 4.01
C ASP A 39 9.94 -15.71 5.54
N GLU A 40 10.14 -14.48 5.99
CA GLU A 40 10.18 -14.12 7.42
C GLU A 40 8.82 -14.33 8.13
N ASN A 41 7.71 -14.17 7.41
CA ASN A 41 6.37 -14.17 7.99
C ASN A 41 5.52 -15.39 7.56
N TRP A 42 6.05 -16.32 6.76
CA TRP A 42 5.30 -17.41 6.13
C TRP A 42 4.53 -18.30 7.12
N SER A 43 5.07 -18.46 8.33
CA SER A 43 4.46 -19.30 9.37
C SER A 43 3.27 -18.65 10.06
N GLU A 44 3.17 -17.31 10.03
CA GLU A 44 2.14 -16.56 10.73
C GLU A 44 0.75 -16.87 10.17
N ASN A 45 -0.24 -16.98 11.05
CA ASN A 45 -1.62 -17.26 10.62
C ASN A 45 -2.17 -16.08 9.81
N GLU A 46 -1.88 -14.85 10.23
CA GLU A 46 -2.26 -13.63 9.51
C GLU A 46 -1.68 -13.62 8.09
N MET A 47 -0.42 -14.04 7.91
CA MET A 47 0.20 -14.15 6.58
C MET A 47 -0.55 -15.15 5.68
N LYS A 48 -0.92 -16.32 6.22
CA LYS A 48 -1.67 -17.34 5.46
C LYS A 48 -3.06 -16.85 5.05
N GLU A 49 -3.74 -16.13 5.95
CA GLU A 49 -5.04 -15.51 5.67
C GLU A 49 -4.92 -14.43 4.58
N ASN A 50 -3.90 -13.58 4.67
CA ASN A 50 -3.63 -12.56 3.66
C ASN A 50 -3.33 -13.17 2.27
N ILE A 51 -2.56 -14.26 2.21
CA ILE A 51 -2.30 -14.98 0.96
C ILE A 51 -3.58 -15.61 0.39
N GLN A 52 -4.46 -16.12 1.25
CA GLN A 52 -5.74 -16.67 0.80
C GLN A 52 -6.62 -15.56 0.19
N LEU A 53 -6.73 -14.41 0.84
CA LEU A 53 -7.46 -13.25 0.33
C LEU A 53 -6.87 -12.74 -1.00
N LEU A 54 -5.54 -12.71 -1.13
CA LEU A 54 -4.88 -12.31 -2.38
C LEU A 54 -5.18 -13.25 -3.56
N ARG A 55 -5.43 -14.54 -3.30
CA ARG A 55 -5.79 -15.52 -4.36
C ARG A 55 -7.24 -15.41 -4.82
N GLU A 56 -8.09 -14.79 -4.01
CA GLU A 56 -9.52 -14.60 -4.30
C GLU A 56 -9.81 -13.28 -5.03
N GLN A 57 -8.78 -12.46 -5.29
CA GLN A 57 -8.89 -11.17 -6.01
C GLN A 57 -8.90 -11.31 -7.53
#